data_AF-A0A947C7N2-F1
#
_entry.id   AF-A0A947C7N2-F1
#
_cell.length_a   1.000
_cell.length_b   1.000
_cell.length_c   1.000
_cell.angle_alpha   90.00
_cell.angle_beta   90.00
_cell.angle_gamma   90.00
#
_symmetry.space_group_name_H-M   'P 1'
#
loop_
_entity.id
_entity.type
_entity.pdbx_description
1 polymer ?
#
loop_
_entity_poly.entity_id
_entity_poly.type
_entity_poly.pdbx_seq_one_letter_code
_entity_poly.pdbx_strand_id
1 'polypeptide(L)' 'MAVWIYASLVGMQHSTKVSRALQTDAAFRLLSGGHAMSSATLRRFRQRHGAFFAQTIEWTILEAAERGMIDIEALAIDSV' A
#
# COMPACT_ATOMS: atom_id res chain seq x y z
N MET A 1 -8.57 -0.41 3.66
CA MET A 1 -7.48 -1.01 2.86
C MET A 1 -6.91 -0.02 1.84
N ALA A 2 -7.76 0.67 1.07
CA ALA A 2 -7.38 1.60 0.00
C ALA A 2 -6.27 2.61 0.36
N VAL A 3 -6.32 3.20 1.56
CA VAL A 3 -5.27 4.11 2.08
C VAL A 3 -3.87 3.48 2.05
N TRP A 4 -3.72 2.23 2.48
CA TRP A 4 -2.43 1.55 2.52
C TRP A 4 -1.96 1.10 1.14
N ILE A 5 -2.87 0.70 0.25
CA ILE A 5 -2.55 0.38 -1.15
C ILE A 5 -1.97 1.62 -1.82
N TYR A 6 -2.69 2.74 -1.76
CA TYR A 6 -2.22 4.00 -2.36
C TYR A 6 -0.91 4.47 -1.74
N ALA A 7 -0.79 4.40 -0.40
CA ALA A 7 0.45 4.73 0.29
C ALA A 7 1.64 3.90 -0.23
N SER A 8 1.46 2.60 -0.46
CA SER A 8 2.51 1.75 -1.03
C SER A 8 2.88 2.15 -2.46
N LEU A 9 1.89 2.46 -3.31
CA LEU A 9 2.12 2.88 -4.70
C LEU A 9 2.92 4.20 -4.79
N VAL A 10 2.70 5.13 -3.84
CA VAL A 10 3.43 6.41 -3.80
C VAL A 10 4.68 6.37 -2.91
N GLY A 11 5.13 5.18 -2.49
CA GLY A 11 6.35 5.00 -1.69
C GLY A 11 6.25 5.43 -0.22
N MET A 12 5.05 5.61 0.32
CA MET A 12 4.81 6.05 1.70
C MET A 12 4.62 4.87 2.67
N GLN A 13 5.70 4.49 3.36
CA GLN A 13 5.70 3.33 4.26
C GLN A 13 5.38 3.67 5.73
N HIS A 14 5.67 4.90 6.19
CA HIS A 14 5.54 5.26 7.60
C HIS A 14 4.12 5.70 7.97
N SER A 15 3.54 5.07 9.00
CA SER A 15 2.18 5.38 9.48
C SER A 15 2.02 6.84 9.95
N THR A 16 3.09 7.48 10.42
CA THR A 16 3.12 8.90 10.77
C THR A 16 2.96 9.80 9.54
N LYS A 17 3.64 9.49 8.44
CA LYS A 17 3.49 10.20 7.16
C LYS A 17 2.08 10.03 6.61
N VAL A 18 1.54 8.81 6.63
CA VAL A 18 0.16 8.53 6.18
C VAL A 18 -0.86 9.29 7.03
N SER A 19 -0.70 9.30 8.36
CA SER A 19 -1.59 10.03 9.27
C SER A 19 -1.61 11.55 8.98
N ARG A 20 -0.47 12.13 8.62
CA ARG A 20 -0.37 13.53 8.17
C ARG A 20 -1.02 13.73 6.80
N ALA A 21 -0.77 12.82 5.85
CA ALA A 21 -1.34 12.89 4.50
C ALA A 21 -2.87 12.82 4.50
N LEU A 22 -3.47 12.04 5.41
CA LEU A 22 -4.93 12.01 5.63
C LEU A 22 -5.54 13.37 5.98
N GLN A 23 -4.73 14.35 6.40
CA GLN A 23 -5.19 15.70 6.75
C GLN A 23 -4.94 16.70 5.62
N THR A 24 -3.83 16.54 4.89
CA THR A 24 -3.35 17.57 3.94
C THR A 24 -3.52 17.19 2.48
N ASP A 25 -3.59 15.90 2.14
CA ASP A 25 -3.61 15.40 0.77
C ASP A 25 -5.01 14.99 0.33
N ALA A 26 -5.43 15.46 -0.84
CA ALA A 26 -6.79 15.26 -1.35
C ALA A 26 -7.08 13.79 -1.68
N ALA A 27 -6.12 13.05 -2.26
CA ALA A 27 -6.29 11.65 -2.58
C ALA A 27 -6.43 10.82 -1.30
N PHE A 28 -5.58 11.07 -0.31
CA PHE A 28 -5.68 10.41 0.99
C PHE A 28 -7.00 10.70 1.72
N ARG A 29 -7.49 11.94 1.66
CA ARG A 29 -8.80 12.32 2.22
C ARG A 29 -9.96 11.64 1.48
N LEU A 30 -9.88 11.55 0.16
CA LEU A 30 -10.88 10.83 -0.64
C LEU A 30 -10.93 9.34 -0.23
N LEU A 31 -9.76 8.69 -0.18
CA LEU A 31 -9.65 7.27 0.14
C LEU A 31 -10.04 6.92 1.58
N SER A 32 -9.92 7.88 2.51
CA SER A 32 -10.36 7.69 3.90
C SER A 32 -11.80 8.12 4.15
N GLY A 33 -12.53 8.61 3.14
CA GLY A 33 -13.85 9.20 3.33
C GLY A 33 -13.83 10.46 4.21
N GLY A 34 -12.71 11.18 4.22
CA GLY A 34 -12.48 12.38 5.03
C GLY A 34 -12.02 12.09 6.47
N HIS A 35 -11.91 10.84 6.88
CA HIS A 35 -11.45 10.50 8.23
C HIS A 35 -9.94 10.65 8.40
N ALA A 36 -9.54 11.37 9.45
CA ALA A 36 -8.15 11.44 9.89
C ALA A 36 -7.86 10.35 10.93
N MET A 37 -7.06 9.35 10.54
CA MET A 37 -6.69 8.24 11.41
C MET A 37 -5.34 8.51 12.09
N SER A 38 -5.24 8.18 13.38
CA SER A 38 -3.97 8.27 14.10
C SER A 38 -2.94 7.30 13.52
N SER A 39 -1.65 7.66 13.62
CA SER A 39 -0.54 6.80 13.24
C SER A 39 -0.56 5.45 13.98
N ALA A 40 -1.00 5.42 15.25
CA ALA A 40 -1.16 4.20 16.04
C ALA A 40 -2.24 3.28 15.47
N THR A 41 -3.40 3.83 15.07
CA THR A 41 -4.47 3.06 14.43
C THR A 41 -4.01 2.50 13.09
N LEU A 42 -3.36 3.32 12.26
CA LEU A 42 -2.81 2.91 10.97
C LEU A 42 -1.77 1.79 11.12
N ARG A 43 -0.86 1.92 12.10
CA ARG A 43 0.16 0.91 12.41
C ARG A 43 -0.48 -0.40 12.84
N ARG A 44 -1.43 -0.37 13.79
CA ARG A 44 -2.13 -1.58 14.25
C ARG A 44 -2.89 -2.27 13.12
N PHE A 45 -3.57 -1.49 12.28
CA PHE A 45 -4.24 -2.02 11.09
C PHE A 45 -3.24 -2.73 10.16
N ARG A 46 -2.12 -2.07 9.85
CA ARG A 46 -1.08 -2.65 8.98
C ARG A 46 -0.45 -3.91 9.58
N GLN A 47 -0.20 -3.94 10.89
CA GLN A 47 0.33 -5.13 11.57
C GLN A 47 -0.67 -6.29 11.53
N ARG A 48 -1.95 -6.01 11.79
CA ARG A 48 -3.01 -7.02 11.80
C ARG A 48 -3.26 -7.62 10.42
N HIS A 49 -3.15 -6.82 9.37
CA HIS A 49 -3.46 -7.23 8.00
C HIS A 49 -2.23 -7.36 7.10
N GLY A 50 -1.02 -7.31 7.67
CA GLY A 50 0.23 -7.27 6.90
C GLY A 50 0.45 -8.50 6.05
N ALA A 51 0.17 -9.69 6.60
CA ALA A 51 0.26 -10.95 5.87
C ALA A 51 -0.71 -10.99 4.67
N PHE A 52 -1.96 -10.58 4.89
CA PHE A 52 -2.96 -10.47 3.83
C PHE A 52 -2.53 -9.48 2.74
N PHE A 53 -1.93 -8.36 3.14
CA PHE A 53 -1.44 -7.34 2.22
C PHE A 53 -0.30 -7.86 1.33
N ALA A 54 0.67 -8.56 1.93
CA ALA A 54 1.77 -9.18 1.20
C ALA A 54 1.27 -10.23 0.20
N GLN A 55 0.38 -11.11 0.65
CA GLN A 55 -0.23 -12.15 -0.21
C GLN A 55 -1.01 -11.53 -1.38
N THR A 56 -1.75 -10.45 -1.14
CA THR A 56 -2.53 -9.79 -2.21
C THR A 56 -1.60 -9.17 -3.27
N ILE A 57 -0.48 -8.58 -2.85
CA ILE A 57 0.52 -8.03 -3.77
C ILE A 57 1.14 -9.15 -4.60
N GLU A 58 1.56 -10.23 -3.95
CA GLU A 58 2.12 -11.41 -4.62
C GLU A 58 1.15 -11.95 -5.69
N TRP A 59 -0.12 -12.15 -5.34
CA TRP A 59 -1.14 -12.61 -6.28
C TRP A 59 -1.34 -11.63 -7.44
N THR A 60 -1.32 -10.33 -7.18
CA THR A 60 -1.46 -9.32 -8.24
C THR A 60 -0.30 -9.37 -9.23
N ILE A 61 0.93 -9.59 -8.75
CA ILE A 61 2.11 -9.73 -9.59
C ILE A 61 2.03 -11.00 -10.42
N LEU A 62 1.70 -12.14 -9.81
CA LEU A 62 1.56 -13.42 -10.52
C LEU A 62 0.49 -13.32 -11.61
N GLU A 63 -0.68 -12.77 -11.30
CA GLU A 63 -1.75 -12.55 -12.28
C GLU A 63 -1.31 -11.64 -13.44
N ALA A 64 -0.57 -10.56 -13.14
CA ALA A 64 -0.05 -9.67 -14.17
C ALA A 64 0.98 -10.38 -15.07
N ALA A 65 1.81 -11.25 -14.51
CA ALA A 65 2.79 -12.02 -15.25
C ALA A 65 2.14 -13.09 -16.14
N GLU A 66 1.14 -13.81 -15.62
CA GLU A 66 0.35 -14.78 -16.41
C GLU A 66 -0.34 -14.13 -17.62
N ARG A 67 -0.72 -12.85 -17.48
CA ARG A 67 -1.31 -12.04 -18.56
C ARG A 67 -0.28 -11.41 -19.49
N GLY A 68 1.02 -11.62 -19.27
CA GLY A 68 2.10 -11.02 -20.04
C GLY A 68 2.22 -9.50 -19.89
N MET A 69 1.71 -8.93 -18.77
CA MET A 69 1.78 -7.50 -18.49
C MET A 69 3.10 -7.07 -17.86
N ILE A 70 3.82 -8.01 -17.25
CA ILE A 70 5.11 -7.78 -16.61
C ILE A 70 6.06 -8.92 -16.91
N ASP A 71 7.36 -8.61 -16.97
CA ASP A 71 8.45 -9.59 -17.00
C ASP A 71 8.97 -9.80 -15.57
N ILE A 72 8.77 -11.01 -15.03
CA ILE A 72 9.22 -11.36 -13.68
C ILE A 72 10.74 -11.36 -13.57
N GLU A 73 11.45 -11.75 -14.64
CA GLU A 73 12.91 -11.86 -14.64
C GLU A 73 13.56 -10.48 -14.48
N ALA A 74 12.98 -9.46 -15.12
CA ALA A 74 13.38 -8.06 -14.95
C ALA A 74 13.12 -7.54 -13.53
N LEU A 75 12.04 -8.01 -12.87
CA LEU A 75 11.67 -7.59 -11.52
C LEU A 75 12.57 -8.19 -10.43
N ALA A 76 13.07 -9.40 -10.64
CA ALA A 76 13.94 -10.10 -9.70
C ALA A 76 15.32 -9.42 -9.52
N ILE A 77 15.75 -8.60 -10.48
CA ILE A 77 17.06 -7.93 -10.47
C ILE A 77 17.08 -6.73 -9.50
N ASP A 78 15.93 -6.12 -9.21
CA ASP A 78 15.83 -4.87 -8.43
C ASP A 78 15.68 -5.09 -6.91
N SER A 79 15.84 -6.34 -6.45
CA SER A 79 15.61 -6.76 -5.04
C SER A 79 16.89 -7.05 -4.23
N VAL A 80 18.07 -6.59 -4.69
CA VAL A 80 19.38 -6.78 -4.01
C VAL A 80 19.68 -5.68 -2.99
#